data_AF-A0A7J0FVP6-F1
#
_entry.id   AF-A0A7J0FVP6-F1
#
_cell.length_a   1.000
_cell.length_b   1.000
_cell.length_c   1.000
_cell.angle_alpha   90.00
_cell.angle_beta   90.00
_cell.angle_gamma   90.00
#
_symmetry.space_group_name_H-M   'P 1'
#
loop_
_entity.id
_entity.type
_entity.pdbx_description
1 polymer ?
#
loop_
_entity_poly.entity_id
_entity_poly.type
_entity_poly.pdbx_seq_one_letter_code
_entity_poly.pdbx_strand_id
1 'polypeptide(L)'
;MFVKLDCQPRLGKLRDPVEVSISLYCCSVLKVLRRDIPWETYMTTKLITGTGLQLLRRYDNRSESDRAALLDDDGPAYVRVFVSILCDIFKEETVEYVLALIDEMLTANPKRARLFHDKSLASEDTYEPFLRLLWKGNWFIQEKSCTILSMIVSARSKNQGGVTANGESSNSKKQLTTIDDVLKGLVEWLCVQSGYGNYSYPLPRVTESKFQVP
;
A
#
# COMPACT_ATOMS: atom_id res chain seq x y z
N MET A 1 -13.55 22.04 -16.86
CA MET A 1 -12.54 21.75 -17.88
C MET A 1 -11.28 21.32 -17.15
N PHE A 2 -11.21 20.06 -16.73
CA PHE A 2 -10.04 19.53 -16.02
C PHE A 2 -8.97 19.22 -17.05
N VAL A 3 -7.87 19.96 -16.97
CA VAL A 3 -6.71 19.75 -17.82
C VAL A 3 -6.13 18.40 -17.45
N LYS A 4 -6.27 17.44 -18.36
CA LYS A 4 -5.45 16.23 -18.40
C LYS A 4 -4.01 16.73 -18.46
N LEU A 5 -3.34 16.79 -17.32
CA LEU A 5 -1.93 17.16 -17.26
C LEU A 5 -1.21 16.13 -18.12
N ASP A 6 -0.87 16.53 -19.35
CA ASP A 6 0.02 15.79 -20.21
C ASP A 6 1.28 15.53 -19.41
N CYS A 7 1.46 14.25 -19.05
CA CYS A 7 2.65 13.73 -18.41
C CYS A 7 3.79 13.64 -19.43
N GLN A 8 4.05 14.73 -20.15
CA GLN A 8 5.33 14.96 -20.81
C GLN A 8 6.13 15.91 -19.91
N PRO A 9 7.18 15.43 -19.23
CA PRO A 9 8.05 16.32 -18.49
C PRO A 9 8.77 17.19 -19.50
N ARG A 10 8.47 18.50 -19.50
CA ARG A 10 9.41 19.49 -20.05
C ARG A 10 10.59 19.55 -19.08
N LEU A 11 11.47 18.55 -19.19
CA LEU A 11 12.70 18.36 -18.40
C LEU A 11 13.59 19.62 -18.30
N GLY A 12 13.38 20.63 -19.16
CA GLY A 12 14.12 21.89 -19.14
C GLY A 12 13.58 23.00 -18.21
N LYS A 13 12.50 22.82 -17.43
CA LYS A 13 11.94 23.88 -16.58
C LYS A 13 11.90 23.62 -15.07
N LEU A 14 12.13 22.39 -14.61
CA LEU A 14 12.10 22.05 -13.19
C LEU A 14 13.42 22.51 -12.54
N ARG A 15 13.35 23.53 -11.68
CA ARG A 15 14.52 24.16 -11.04
C ARG A 15 14.71 23.73 -9.58
N ASP A 16 13.65 23.21 -8.96
CA ASP A 16 13.64 22.80 -7.57
C ASP A 16 13.76 21.27 -7.42
N PRO A 17 14.70 20.76 -6.60
CA PRO A 17 14.89 19.32 -6.40
C PRO A 17 13.64 18.58 -5.94
N VAL A 18 12.78 19.25 -5.15
CA VAL A 18 11.52 18.69 -4.65
C VAL A 18 10.51 18.50 -5.79
N GLU A 19 10.43 19.45 -6.72
CA GLU A 19 9.52 19.39 -7.87
C GLU A 19 9.96 18.30 -8.86
N VAL A 20 11.28 18.12 -9.03
CA VAL A 20 11.87 17.01 -9.80
C VAL A 20 11.52 15.66 -9.17
N SER A 21 11.68 15.52 -7.85
CA SER A 21 11.33 14.31 -7.11
C SER A 21 9.83 13.99 -7.18
N ILE A 22 8.95 14.99 -7.02
CA ILE A 22 7.50 14.83 -7.18
C ILE A 22 7.15 14.42 -8.61
N SER A 23 7.79 15.03 -9.61
CA SER A 23 7.56 14.69 -11.03
C SER A 23 8.03 13.28 -11.37
N LEU A 24 9.16 12.81 -10.82
CA LEU A 24 9.67 11.46 -10.99
C LEU A 24 8.78 10.41 -10.31
N TYR A 25 8.32 10.71 -9.09
CA TYR A 25 7.37 9.89 -8.34
C TYR A 25 6.02 9.76 -9.05
N CYS A 26 5.47 10.87 -9.55
CA CYS A 26 4.25 10.85 -10.34
C CYS A 26 4.44 10.01 -11.62
N CYS A 27 5.61 10.10 -12.26
CA CYS A 27 5.94 9.31 -13.45
C CYS A 27 6.01 7.80 -13.16
N SER A 28 6.47 7.36 -11.98
CA SER A 28 6.50 5.93 -11.63
C SER A 28 5.10 5.36 -11.38
N VAL A 29 4.26 6.08 -10.63
CA VAL A 29 2.86 5.70 -10.37
C VAL A 29 2.05 5.65 -11.66
N LEU A 30 2.17 6.68 -12.51
CA LEU A 30 1.46 6.74 -13.78
C LEU A 30 1.87 5.62 -14.74
N LYS A 31 3.12 5.15 -14.71
CA LYS A 31 3.55 3.99 -15.50
C LYS A 31 2.87 2.70 -15.02
N VAL A 32 2.76 2.51 -13.71
CA VAL A 32 2.07 1.34 -13.13
C VAL A 32 0.59 1.37 -13.50
N LEU A 33 -0.08 2.52 -13.39
CA LEU A 33 -1.50 2.67 -13.68
C LEU A 33 -1.89 2.51 -15.17
N ARG A 34 -0.91 2.48 -16.09
CA ARG A 34 -1.13 2.20 -17.52
C ARG A 34 -1.18 0.70 -17.85
N ARG A 35 -0.87 -0.17 -16.90
CA ARG A 35 -0.87 -1.62 -17.13
C ARG A 35 -2.31 -2.11 -17.30
N ASP A 36 -2.45 -3.09 -18.18
CA ASP A 36 -3.70 -3.82 -18.33
C ASP A 36 -3.71 -4.98 -17.32
N ILE A 37 -4.63 -4.94 -16.37
CA ILE A 37 -4.75 -5.98 -15.34
C ILE A 37 -5.90 -6.91 -15.72
N PRO A 38 -5.67 -8.23 -15.82
CA PRO A 38 -6.70 -9.18 -16.26
C PRO A 38 -7.69 -9.50 -15.12
N TRP A 39 -8.53 -8.53 -14.75
CA TRP A 39 -9.49 -8.64 -13.65
C TRP A 39 -10.47 -9.80 -13.82
N GLU A 40 -10.87 -10.10 -15.06
CA GLU A 40 -11.75 -11.22 -15.42
C GLU A 40 -11.14 -12.58 -15.08
N THR A 41 -9.83 -12.73 -15.27
CA THR A 41 -9.10 -13.96 -14.91
C THR A 41 -9.16 -14.17 -13.41
N TYR A 42 -8.92 -13.12 -12.62
CA TYR A 42 -8.97 -13.19 -11.16
C TYR A 42 -10.37 -13.48 -10.62
N MET A 43 -11.42 -12.99 -11.30
CA MET A 43 -12.79 -13.36 -10.96
C MET A 43 -13.09 -14.83 -11.29
N THR A 44 -12.65 -15.31 -12.44
CA THR A 44 -12.83 -16.70 -12.87
C THR A 44 -12.12 -17.68 -11.93
N THR A 45 -10.94 -17.31 -11.43
CA THR A 45 -10.20 -18.10 -10.42
C THR A 45 -10.67 -17.90 -8.99
N LYS A 46 -11.76 -17.13 -8.78
CA LYS A 46 -12.37 -16.82 -7.47
C LYS A 46 -11.45 -16.06 -6.50
N LEU A 47 -10.45 -15.36 -7.02
CA LEU A 47 -9.61 -14.42 -6.25
C LEU A 47 -10.25 -13.04 -6.11
N ILE A 48 -11.22 -12.71 -6.98
CA ILE A 48 -12.06 -11.52 -6.87
C ILE A 48 -13.54 -11.95 -6.97
N THR A 49 -14.40 -11.37 -6.14
CA THR A 49 -15.83 -11.65 -6.20
C THR A 49 -16.49 -10.99 -7.41
N GLY A 50 -17.64 -11.51 -7.87
CA GLY A 50 -18.40 -10.88 -8.96
C GLY A 50 -18.77 -9.41 -8.67
N THR A 51 -19.15 -9.13 -7.42
CA THR A 51 -19.41 -7.75 -6.94
C THR A 51 -18.14 -6.91 -6.94
N GLY A 52 -17.00 -7.47 -6.50
CA GLY A 52 -15.72 -6.78 -6.54
C GLY A 52 -15.28 -6.39 -7.95
N LEU A 53 -15.47 -7.28 -8.92
CA LEU A 53 -15.22 -6.98 -10.34
C LEU A 53 -16.10 -5.84 -10.87
N GLN A 54 -17.38 -5.80 -10.49
CA GLN A 54 -18.29 -4.72 -10.87
C GLN A 54 -17.83 -3.37 -10.31
N LEU A 55 -17.40 -3.34 -9.04
CA LEU A 55 -16.85 -2.14 -8.43
C LEU A 55 -15.57 -1.69 -9.15
N LEU A 56 -14.64 -2.61 -9.42
CA LEU A 56 -13.41 -2.29 -10.18
C LEU A 56 -13.73 -1.68 -11.54
N ARG A 57 -14.64 -2.26 -12.33
CA ARG A 57 -15.01 -1.71 -13.65
C ARG A 57 -15.62 -0.32 -13.60
N ARG A 58 -16.28 0.03 -12.49
CA ARG A 58 -16.83 1.38 -12.27
C ARG A 58 -15.77 2.38 -11.85
N TYR A 59 -14.72 1.93 -11.16
CA TYR A 59 -13.68 2.80 -10.59
C TYR A 59 -12.45 2.97 -11.49
N ASP A 60 -12.00 1.87 -12.09
CA ASP A 60 -10.76 1.78 -12.83
C ASP A 60 -10.83 2.60 -14.14
N ASN A 61 -9.70 3.21 -14.50
CA ASN A 61 -9.56 4.09 -15.68
C ASN A 61 -10.59 5.22 -15.80
N ARG A 62 -11.26 5.61 -14.70
CA ARG A 62 -12.17 6.77 -14.64
C ARG A 62 -11.45 8.06 -14.25
N SER A 63 -12.12 9.18 -14.47
CA SER A 63 -11.61 10.48 -14.02
C SER A 63 -11.65 10.58 -12.49
N GLU A 64 -10.80 11.43 -11.91
CA GLU A 64 -10.80 11.65 -10.45
C GLU A 64 -12.17 12.12 -9.95
N SER A 65 -12.88 12.96 -10.71
CA SER A 65 -14.23 13.42 -10.35
C SER A 65 -15.25 12.29 -10.30
N ASP A 66 -15.21 11.34 -11.24
CA ASP A 66 -16.11 10.19 -11.24
C ASP A 66 -15.79 9.26 -10.08
N ARG A 67 -14.49 9.01 -9.83
CA ARG A 67 -14.02 8.23 -8.69
C ARG A 67 -14.44 8.87 -7.36
N ALA A 68 -14.35 10.19 -7.26
CA ALA A 68 -14.79 10.94 -6.08
C ALA A 68 -16.26 10.68 -5.76
N ALA A 69 -17.15 10.80 -6.75
CA ALA A 69 -18.57 10.55 -6.57
C ALA A 69 -18.88 9.11 -6.11
N LEU A 70 -18.15 8.12 -6.66
CA LEU A 70 -18.31 6.72 -6.24
C LEU A 70 -17.85 6.48 -4.80
N LEU A 71 -16.76 7.14 -4.38
CA LEU A 71 -16.23 7.02 -3.03
C LEU A 71 -17.08 7.77 -1.99
N ASP A 72 -17.75 8.84 -2.41
CA ASP A 72 -18.71 9.56 -1.56
C ASP A 72 -19.99 8.73 -1.33
N ASP A 73 -20.38 7.88 -2.30
CA ASP A 73 -21.57 7.02 -2.22
C ASP A 73 -21.30 5.70 -1.46
N ASP A 74 -20.24 4.96 -1.83
CA ASP A 74 -19.96 3.62 -1.27
C ASP A 74 -18.45 3.36 -1.06
N GLY A 75 -17.73 4.37 -0.57
CA GLY A 75 -16.28 4.31 -0.34
C GLY A 75 -15.76 3.06 0.39
N PRO A 76 -16.38 2.59 1.50
CA PRO A 76 -15.91 1.40 2.20
C PRO A 76 -15.96 0.12 1.35
N ALA A 77 -16.91 -0.02 0.43
CA ALA A 77 -16.96 -1.18 -0.46
C ALA A 77 -15.77 -1.23 -1.42
N TYR A 78 -15.34 -0.08 -1.96
CA TYR A 78 -14.14 0.01 -2.78
C TYR A 78 -12.87 -0.33 -1.99
N VAL A 79 -12.74 0.20 -0.77
CA VAL A 79 -11.62 -0.14 0.12
C VAL A 79 -11.57 -1.64 0.40
N ARG A 80 -12.72 -2.28 0.67
CA ARG A 80 -12.79 -3.73 0.88
C ARG A 80 -12.23 -4.52 -0.31
N VAL A 81 -12.61 -4.12 -1.53
CA VAL A 81 -12.13 -4.78 -2.75
C VAL A 81 -10.61 -4.62 -2.88
N PHE A 82 -10.07 -3.42 -2.67
CA PHE A 82 -8.63 -3.22 -2.76
C PHE A 82 -7.86 -4.02 -1.71
N VAL A 83 -8.32 -4.02 -0.45
CA VAL A 83 -7.70 -4.78 0.64
C VAL A 83 -7.76 -6.28 0.37
N SER A 84 -8.91 -6.82 -0.05
CA SER A 84 -9.05 -8.24 -0.41
C SER A 84 -8.11 -8.64 -1.54
N ILE A 85 -7.95 -7.81 -2.58
CA ILE A 85 -6.99 -8.10 -3.66
C ILE A 85 -5.55 -8.15 -3.11
N LEU A 86 -5.16 -7.21 -2.25
CA LEU A 86 -3.83 -7.23 -1.63
C LEU A 86 -3.63 -8.45 -0.73
N CYS A 87 -4.68 -8.98 -0.09
CA CYS A 87 -4.65 -10.24 0.68
C CYS A 87 -4.46 -11.46 -0.21
N ASP A 88 -5.27 -11.58 -1.27
CA ASP A 88 -5.49 -12.83 -1.98
C ASP A 88 -4.61 -12.98 -3.24
N ILE A 89 -4.14 -11.87 -3.81
CA ILE A 89 -3.33 -11.84 -5.02
C ILE A 89 -1.91 -11.38 -4.72
N PHE A 90 -0.94 -12.24 -5.04
CA PHE A 90 0.50 -11.98 -4.82
C PHE A 90 1.27 -11.68 -6.10
N LYS A 91 0.59 -11.60 -7.26
CA LYS A 91 1.24 -11.25 -8.52
C LYS A 91 1.75 -9.80 -8.44
N GLU A 92 3.06 -9.62 -8.52
CA GLU A 92 3.75 -8.33 -8.30
C GLU A 92 3.09 -7.17 -9.07
N GLU A 93 2.92 -7.32 -10.38
CA GLU A 93 2.32 -6.29 -11.23
C GLU A 93 0.94 -5.83 -10.76
N THR A 94 0.13 -6.76 -10.24
CA THR A 94 -1.23 -6.49 -9.74
C THR A 94 -1.18 -5.83 -8.37
N VAL A 95 -0.29 -6.28 -7.49
CA VAL A 95 -0.07 -5.65 -6.18
C VAL A 95 0.38 -4.20 -6.35
N GLU A 96 1.37 -3.96 -7.21
CA GLU A 96 1.83 -2.60 -7.55
C GLU A 96 0.68 -1.74 -8.09
N TYR A 97 -0.16 -2.29 -8.96
CA TYR A 97 -1.30 -1.59 -9.54
C TYR A 97 -2.32 -1.16 -8.48
N VAL A 98 -2.68 -2.07 -7.58
CA VAL A 98 -3.67 -1.78 -6.53
C VAL A 98 -3.12 -0.78 -5.52
N LEU A 99 -1.84 -0.91 -5.15
CA LEU A 99 -1.17 0.10 -4.32
C LEU A 99 -1.16 1.47 -5.00
N ALA A 100 -0.93 1.53 -6.31
CA ALA A 100 -0.99 2.77 -7.08
C ALA A 100 -2.42 3.37 -7.11
N LEU A 101 -3.47 2.55 -7.23
CA LEU A 101 -4.85 3.02 -7.17
C LEU A 101 -5.21 3.63 -5.80
N ILE A 102 -4.78 2.97 -4.72
CA ILE A 102 -5.01 3.46 -3.35
C ILE A 102 -4.20 4.74 -3.11
N ASP A 103 -2.94 4.77 -3.56
CA ASP A 103 -2.07 5.94 -3.46
C ASP A 103 -2.66 7.15 -4.20
N GLU A 104 -3.19 6.97 -5.42
CA GLU A 104 -3.87 8.02 -6.18
C GLU A 104 -5.14 8.50 -5.44
N MET A 105 -5.94 7.55 -4.93
CA MET A 105 -7.15 7.84 -4.15
C MET A 105 -6.86 8.75 -2.96
N LEU A 106 -5.82 8.41 -2.19
CA LEU A 106 -5.43 9.11 -0.97
C LEU A 106 -4.69 10.42 -1.25
N THR A 107 -3.87 10.46 -2.30
CA THR A 107 -3.17 11.69 -2.74
C THR A 107 -4.16 12.74 -3.21
N ALA A 108 -5.20 12.34 -3.95
CA ALA A 108 -6.25 13.25 -4.43
C ALA A 108 -7.06 13.85 -3.28
N ASN A 109 -7.36 13.07 -2.23
CA ASN A 109 -8.01 13.56 -1.03
C ASN A 109 -7.59 12.76 0.22
N PRO A 110 -6.67 13.28 1.05
CA PRO A 110 -6.19 12.57 2.24
C PRO A 110 -7.29 12.22 3.26
N LYS A 111 -8.44 12.90 3.24
CA LYS A 111 -9.57 12.58 4.14
C LYS A 111 -10.19 11.22 3.82
N ARG A 112 -10.01 10.69 2.61
CA ARG A 112 -10.46 9.35 2.21
C ARG A 112 -9.79 8.24 3.00
N ALA A 113 -8.66 8.49 3.65
CA ALA A 113 -8.03 7.54 4.57
C ALA A 113 -8.97 7.13 5.73
N ARG A 114 -9.99 7.93 6.06
CA ARG A 114 -11.04 7.55 7.03
C ARG A 114 -11.90 6.37 6.60
N LEU A 115 -12.00 6.10 5.30
CA LEU A 115 -12.76 4.96 4.75
C LEU A 115 -12.22 3.62 5.25
N PHE A 116 -10.91 3.53 5.53
CA PHE A 116 -10.28 2.32 6.10
C PHE A 116 -10.67 2.06 7.55
N HIS A 117 -11.25 3.05 8.25
CA HIS A 117 -11.73 2.91 9.64
C HIS A 117 -13.25 2.75 9.70
N ASP A 118 -13.91 2.54 8.56
CA ASP A 118 -15.37 2.37 8.53
C ASP A 118 -15.81 1.10 9.27
N LYS A 119 -16.96 1.16 9.95
CA LYS A 119 -17.48 0.05 10.76
C LYS A 119 -17.81 -1.18 9.93
N SER A 120 -18.15 -1.02 8.66
CA SER A 120 -18.40 -2.12 7.73
C SER A 120 -17.14 -2.94 7.42
N LEU A 121 -15.95 -2.44 7.75
CA LEU A 121 -14.67 -3.14 7.60
C LEU A 121 -14.14 -3.69 8.93
N ALA A 122 -14.89 -3.62 10.03
CA ALA A 122 -14.40 -4.03 11.35
C ALA A 122 -14.03 -5.52 11.46
N SER A 123 -14.52 -6.37 10.55
CA SER A 123 -14.15 -7.79 10.44
C SER A 123 -12.94 -8.06 9.54
N GLU A 124 -12.51 -7.07 8.76
CA GLU A 124 -11.43 -7.18 7.79
C GLU A 124 -10.16 -6.57 8.36
N ASP A 125 -9.03 -7.24 8.14
CA ASP A 125 -7.74 -6.66 8.52
C ASP A 125 -7.29 -5.64 7.47
N THR A 126 -7.62 -4.37 7.71
CA THR A 126 -7.28 -3.28 6.79
C THR A 126 -5.81 -2.88 6.82
N TYR A 127 -5.00 -3.42 7.73
CA TYR A 127 -3.59 -3.04 7.90
C TYR A 127 -2.62 -4.15 7.51
N GLU A 128 -2.96 -5.41 7.83
CA GLU A 128 -2.09 -6.58 7.61
C GLU A 128 -1.52 -6.66 6.19
N PRO A 129 -2.30 -6.42 5.11
CA PRO A 129 -1.77 -6.60 3.77
C PRO A 129 -0.62 -5.65 3.50
N PHE A 130 -0.73 -4.41 3.95
CA PHE A 130 0.33 -3.42 3.80
C PHE A 130 1.55 -3.75 4.66
N LEU A 131 1.35 -4.19 5.92
CA LEU A 131 2.46 -4.61 6.78
C LEU A 131 3.23 -5.76 6.16
N ARG A 132 2.53 -6.78 5.65
CA ARG A 132 3.16 -7.91 4.96
C ARG A 132 3.94 -7.46 3.72
N LEU A 133 3.40 -6.51 2.98
CA LEU A 133 4.02 -5.95 1.78
C LEU A 133 5.26 -5.09 2.08
N LEU A 134 5.37 -4.48 3.27
CA LEU A 134 6.61 -3.81 3.71
C LEU A 134 7.80 -4.78 3.79
N TRP A 135 7.58 -6.00 4.26
CA TRP A 135 8.67 -6.96 4.47
C TRP A 135 9.02 -7.77 3.23
N LYS A 136 8.04 -8.04 2.36
CA LYS A 136 8.19 -8.93 1.20
C LYS A 136 8.13 -8.24 -0.16
N GLY A 137 7.79 -6.95 -0.18
CA GLY A 137 7.65 -6.18 -1.41
C GLY A 137 8.98 -5.80 -2.04
N ASN A 138 8.96 -5.47 -3.33
CA ASN A 138 10.02 -4.71 -3.96
C ASN A 138 9.98 -3.24 -3.49
N TRP A 139 10.95 -2.43 -3.92
CA TRP A 139 11.06 -1.02 -3.51
C TRP A 139 9.75 -0.23 -3.67
N PHE A 140 9.07 -0.35 -4.83
CA PHE A 140 7.82 0.38 -5.08
C PHE A 140 6.72 -0.09 -4.13
N ILE A 141 6.56 -1.41 -3.97
CA ILE A 141 5.57 -1.99 -3.06
C ILE A 141 5.81 -1.52 -1.62
N GLN A 142 7.07 -1.54 -1.16
CA GLN A 142 7.45 -1.12 0.19
C GLN A 142 7.17 0.37 0.40
N GLU A 143 7.62 1.22 -0.53
CA GLU A 143 7.41 2.67 -0.49
C GLU A 143 5.92 2.99 -0.37
N LYS A 144 5.08 2.43 -1.27
CA LYS A 144 3.64 2.68 -1.28
C LYS A 144 2.93 2.14 -0.06
N SER A 145 3.28 0.94 0.39
CA SER A 145 2.69 0.34 1.59
C SER A 145 2.96 1.20 2.82
N CYS A 146 4.19 1.72 2.96
CA CYS A 146 4.57 2.60 4.07
C CYS A 146 3.81 3.93 4.04
N THR A 147 3.75 4.57 2.87
CA THR A 147 3.01 5.83 2.69
C THR A 147 1.53 5.65 3.01
N ILE A 148 0.88 4.63 2.45
CA ILE A 148 -0.54 4.35 2.66
C ILE A 148 -0.81 4.05 4.15
N LEU A 149 -0.02 3.19 4.79
CA LEU A 149 -0.16 2.91 6.23
C LEU A 149 -0.06 4.18 7.07
N SER A 150 0.94 5.03 6.78
CA SER A 150 1.13 6.30 7.49
C SER A 150 -0.08 7.21 7.36
N MET A 151 -0.68 7.30 6.17
CA MET A 151 -1.90 8.09 5.94
C MET A 151 -3.11 7.51 6.68
N ILE A 152 -3.32 6.19 6.63
CA ILE A 152 -4.44 5.53 7.31
C ILE A 152 -4.32 5.72 8.81
N VAL A 153 -3.16 5.44 9.41
CA VAL A 153 -2.94 5.60 10.86
C VAL A 153 -3.16 7.04 11.29
N SER A 154 -2.65 8.01 10.53
CA SER A 154 -2.79 9.45 10.82
C SER A 154 -4.24 9.94 10.70
N ALA A 155 -5.07 9.30 9.89
CA ALA A 155 -6.46 9.68 9.69
C ALA A 155 -7.41 9.23 10.81
N ARG A 156 -6.93 8.42 11.76
CA ARG A 156 -7.72 8.02 12.93
C ARG A 156 -8.13 9.27 13.72
N SER A 157 -9.43 9.45 13.95
CA SER A 157 -9.89 10.57 14.77
C SER A 157 -9.48 10.34 16.24
N LYS A 158 -8.95 11.38 16.88
CA LYS A 158 -8.55 11.38 18.31
C LYS A 158 -9.77 11.47 19.24
N ASN A 159 -10.77 10.62 19.02
CA ASN A 159 -11.95 10.50 19.87
C ASN A 159 -12.25 9.02 20.14
N GLN A 160 -11.48 8.43 21.05
CA GLN A 160 -11.96 7.39 21.95
C GLN A 160 -11.41 7.70 23.35
N GLY A 161 -12.05 8.66 24.01
CA GLY A 161 -11.99 8.75 25.47
C GLY A 161 -12.78 7.59 26.05
N GLY A 162 -12.09 6.75 26.82
CA GLY A 162 -12.60 5.88 27.88
C GLY A 162 -13.68 4.85 27.50
N VAL A 163 -13.28 3.58 27.37
CA VAL A 163 -13.86 2.45 28.12
C VAL A 163 -12.78 1.38 28.25
N THR A 164 -12.25 1.20 29.47
CA THR A 164 -11.71 -0.07 29.92
C THR A 164 -12.88 -1.01 30.17
N ALA A 165 -12.98 -2.10 29.41
CA ALA A 165 -13.82 -3.23 29.77
C ALA A 165 -13.01 -4.51 29.60
N ASN A 166 -12.55 -4.98 30.75
CA ASN A 166 -11.98 -6.30 30.96
C ASN A 166 -13.07 -7.35 30.66
N GLY A 167 -12.75 -8.39 29.91
CA GLY A 167 -13.71 -9.43 29.53
C GLY A 167 -13.11 -10.41 28.53
N GLU A 168 -12.36 -11.37 29.04
CA GLU A 168 -12.00 -12.58 28.30
C GLU A 168 -13.25 -13.30 27.79
N SER A 169 -13.26 -13.61 26.49
CA SER A 169 -14.01 -14.72 25.94
C SER A 169 -13.28 -15.23 24.70
N SER A 170 -12.61 -16.36 24.87
CA SER A 170 -12.10 -17.20 23.80
C SER A 170 -13.20 -17.47 22.78
N ASN A 171 -13.00 -17.01 21.55
CA ASN A 171 -13.56 -17.63 20.37
C ASN A 171 -12.64 -17.29 19.21
N SER A 172 -12.37 -18.27 18.34
CA SER A 172 -11.51 -18.19 17.16
C SER A 172 -11.89 -17.02 16.25
N LYS A 173 -11.41 -15.82 16.59
CA LYS A 173 -11.48 -14.60 15.78
C LYS A 173 -10.08 -14.39 15.25
N LYS A 174 -9.95 -14.28 13.92
CA LYS A 174 -8.72 -13.82 13.28
C LYS A 174 -8.18 -12.64 14.08
N GLN A 175 -6.96 -12.76 14.58
CA GLN A 175 -6.28 -11.71 15.31
C GLN A 175 -6.16 -10.51 14.37
N LEU A 176 -6.94 -9.46 14.62
CA LEU A 176 -6.93 -8.25 13.80
C LEU A 176 -5.70 -7.42 14.20
N THR A 177 -4.96 -6.95 13.23
CA THR A 177 -3.80 -6.08 13.43
C THR A 177 -4.23 -4.79 14.14
N THR A 178 -3.61 -4.47 15.27
CA THR A 178 -3.84 -3.22 16.00
C THR A 178 -2.94 -2.11 15.48
N ILE A 179 -3.24 -0.84 15.83
CA ILE A 179 -2.35 0.27 15.46
C ILE A 179 -0.99 0.15 16.14
N ASP A 180 -0.93 -0.36 17.36
CA ASP A 180 0.34 -0.55 18.04
C ASP A 180 1.21 -1.57 17.29
N ASP A 181 0.60 -2.62 16.75
CA ASP A 181 1.28 -3.59 15.87
C ASP A 181 1.75 -2.93 14.56
N VAL A 182 0.95 -2.04 13.97
CA VAL A 182 1.32 -1.27 12.77
C VAL A 182 2.50 -0.35 13.06
N LEU A 183 2.45 0.43 14.14
CA LEU A 183 3.52 1.36 14.52
C LEU A 183 4.80 0.61 14.84
N LYS A 184 4.70 -0.49 15.60
CA LYS A 184 5.84 -1.37 15.88
C LYS A 184 6.44 -1.92 14.60
N GLY A 185 5.61 -2.48 13.70
CA GLY A 185 6.07 -3.03 12.43
C GLY A 185 6.73 -1.98 11.52
N LEU A 186 6.18 -0.76 11.46
CA LEU A 186 6.77 0.35 10.72
C LEU A 186 8.13 0.77 11.30
N VAL A 187 8.24 0.90 12.63
CA VAL A 187 9.49 1.27 13.30
C VAL A 187 10.55 0.19 13.08
N GLU A 188 10.20 -1.09 13.28
CA GLU A 188 11.10 -2.21 13.03
C GLU A 188 11.59 -2.24 11.58
N TRP A 189 10.68 -2.06 10.63
CA TRP A 189 11.04 -2.00 9.21
C TRP A 189 11.97 -0.82 8.90
N LEU A 190 11.69 0.38 9.41
CA LEU A 190 12.54 1.57 9.23
C LEU A 190 13.94 1.38 9.83
N CYS A 191 14.02 0.73 11.01
CA CYS A 191 15.29 0.40 11.64
C CYS A 191 16.12 -0.57 10.79
N VAL A 192 15.48 -1.56 10.17
CA VAL A 192 16.14 -2.47 9.22
C VAL A 192 16.63 -1.71 8.00
N GLN A 193 15.78 -0.89 7.37
CA GLN A 193 16.15 -0.10 6.18
C GLN A 193 17.31 0.87 6.44
N SER A 194 17.31 1.53 7.60
CA SER A 194 18.37 2.47 8.00
C SER A 194 19.64 1.74 8.48
N GLY A 195 19.50 0.53 9.00
CA GLY A 195 20.59 -0.31 9.50
C GLY A 195 21.40 -1.02 8.42
N TYR A 196 20.87 -1.15 7.19
CA TYR A 196 21.64 -1.61 6.04
C TYR A 196 22.75 -0.65 5.58
N GLY A 197 22.84 0.55 6.17
CA GLY A 197 24.01 1.42 6.04
C GLY A 197 25.24 1.00 6.87
N ASN A 198 25.12 -0.02 7.75
CA ASN A 198 26.20 -0.47 8.65
C ASN A 198 26.38 -2.00 8.64
N TYR A 199 26.37 -2.62 7.46
CA TYR A 199 26.94 -3.97 7.29
C TYR A 199 28.15 -3.91 6.37
N SER A 200 29.33 -3.86 7.00
CA SER A 200 30.57 -4.34 6.44
C SER A 200 30.33 -5.71 5.81
N TYR A 201 30.65 -5.86 4.52
CA TYR A 201 30.85 -7.16 3.92
C TYR A 201 31.83 -7.95 4.81
N PRO A 202 31.52 -9.18 5.23
CA PRO A 202 32.54 -10.01 5.86
C PRO A 202 33.63 -10.25 4.80
N LEU A 203 34.83 -9.75 5.07
CA LEU A 203 36.04 -10.11 4.32
C LEU A 203 36.11 -11.66 4.28
N PRO A 204 36.29 -12.27 3.10
CA PRO A 204 36.51 -13.70 3.04
C PRO A 204 37.74 -14.03 3.90
N ARG A 205 37.56 -14.93 4.86
CA ARG A 205 38.67 -15.49 5.64
C ARG A 205 39.67 -16.06 4.63
N VAL A 206 40.86 -15.45 4.59
CA VAL A 206 42.04 -16.10 4.03
C VAL A 206 42.24 -17.36 4.88
N THR A 207 41.85 -18.51 4.35
CA THR A 207 42.30 -19.78 4.91
C THR A 207 43.79 -19.86 4.59
N GLU A 208 44.62 -19.70 5.62
CA GLU A 208 46.02 -20.11 5.57
C GLU A 208 46.08 -21.62 5.28
N SER A 209 46.12 -21.97 3.99
CA SER A 209 46.56 -23.29 3.57
C SER A 209 48.07 -23.32 3.72
N LYS A 210 48.48 -24.00 4.80
CA LYS A 210 49.82 -24.44 5.14
C LYS A 210 50.69 -24.70 3.90
N PHE A 211 51.77 -23.94 3.78
CA PHE A 211 52.98 -24.41 3.10
C PHE A 211 53.50 -25.61 3.88
N GLN A 212 53.43 -26.80 3.29
CA GLN A 212 54.19 -27.97 3.73
C GLN A 212 55.14 -28.34 2.61
N VAL A 213 56.42 -28.03 2.81
CA VAL A 213 57.57 -28.57 2.05
C VAL A 213 57.97 -29.87 2.77
N PRO A 214 58.18 -30.98 2.05
CA PRO A 214 59.54 -31.34 1.59
C PRO A 214 59.71 -31.30 0.07
#